data_AF-A0A482RNP4-F1
#
_entry.id   AF-A0A482RNP4-F1
#
_cell.length_a   1.000
_cell.length_b   1.000
_cell.length_c   1.000
_cell.angle_alpha   90.00
_cell.angle_beta   90.00
_cell.angle_gamma   90.00
#
_symmetry.space_group_name_H-M   'P 1'
#
loop_
_entity.id
_entity.type
_entity.pdbx_description
1 polymer ?
#
loop_
_entity_poly.entity_id
_entity_poly.type
_entity_poly.pdbx_seq_one_letter_code
_entity_poly.pdbx_strand_id
1 'polypeptide(L)'
;MQNLYEAMLEARVRLQQPLLAGGRLPLTDVRSALSREEPTLTEEFQEARAEIAALLADALRLRHSLYALNPSVVGVADAATPAGKQQLQATLAASLPAGLPALVPATPPPSKRRRVAAGEEEEEEEEGDDADVPVPVSLRDAAGVESGAYWRAIEAGWDAFAPYRDETVDTWGRTLTYAGGLTQKQAVKLRVMNADISKQVSNIMADRERLLARTRPKAEAVAVLGQARSEQAGDHVFDDSDFYQVLLREFVSISASSAATQAAGGIRSYASKKREGVDHRASKGRKLKYVTHPKLVNFVAPRPYVVPPDMSYDLDTVVASLFKSA
;
A
#
# COMPACT_ATOMS: atom_id res chain seq x y z
N MET A 1 -1.59 -16.69 14.72
CA MET A 1 -1.10 -15.34 14.35
C MET A 1 -0.93 -15.17 12.85
N GLN A 2 -0.41 -16.19 12.13
CA GLN A 2 -0.27 -16.16 10.67
C GLN A 2 -1.58 -15.83 9.92
N ASN A 3 -2.69 -16.43 10.34
CA ASN A 3 -4.01 -16.16 9.74
C ASN A 3 -4.51 -14.72 9.89
N LEU A 4 -4.17 -14.01 10.99
CA LEU A 4 -4.64 -12.63 11.20
C LEU A 4 -3.88 -11.66 10.29
N TYR A 5 -2.56 -11.85 10.17
CA TYR A 5 -1.72 -11.05 9.29
C TYR A 5 -2.13 -11.25 7.82
N GLU A 6 -2.35 -12.49 7.39
CA GLU A 6 -2.84 -12.82 6.05
C GLU A 6 -4.22 -12.19 5.78
N ALA A 7 -5.16 -12.29 6.73
CA ALA A 7 -6.48 -11.68 6.60
C ALA A 7 -6.42 -10.15 6.51
N MET A 8 -5.55 -9.50 7.29
CA MET A 8 -5.34 -8.05 7.20
C MET A 8 -4.71 -7.63 5.86
N LEU A 9 -3.77 -8.43 5.36
CA LEU A 9 -3.11 -8.19 4.08
C LEU A 9 -4.11 -8.33 2.93
N GLU A 10 -4.94 -9.38 2.96
CA GLU A 10 -6.02 -9.58 2.00
C GLU A 10 -7.06 -8.45 2.06
N ALA A 11 -7.50 -8.07 3.27
CA ALA A 11 -8.43 -6.96 3.46
C ALA A 11 -7.87 -5.66 2.85
N ARG A 12 -6.59 -5.34 3.06
CA ARG A 12 -5.95 -4.18 2.44
C ARG A 12 -5.95 -4.28 0.91
N VAL A 13 -5.70 -5.46 0.33
CA VAL A 13 -5.73 -5.66 -1.12
C VAL A 13 -7.13 -5.43 -1.68
N ARG A 14 -8.17 -5.93 -1.01
CA ARG A 14 -9.58 -5.71 -1.40
C ARG A 14 -9.99 -4.24 -1.32
N LEU A 15 -9.48 -3.51 -0.33
CA LEU A 15 -9.74 -2.07 -0.16
C LEU A 15 -9.06 -1.16 -1.19
N GLN A 16 -8.16 -1.69 -2.04
CA GLN A 16 -7.44 -0.87 -3.02
C GLN A 16 -8.39 -0.22 -4.03
N GLN A 17 -9.36 -0.95 -4.56
CA GLN A 17 -10.29 -0.40 -5.56
C GLN A 17 -11.20 0.68 -4.97
N PRO A 18 -11.86 0.47 -3.83
CA PRO A 18 -12.62 1.51 -3.15
C PRO A 18 -11.80 2.77 -2.85
N LEU A 19 -10.53 2.63 -2.42
CA LEU A 19 -9.66 3.76 -2.10
C LEU A 19 -9.32 4.58 -3.36
N LEU A 20 -9.00 3.92 -4.47
CA LEU A 20 -8.76 4.57 -5.76
C LEU A 20 -10.02 5.24 -6.32
N ALA A 21 -11.18 4.59 -6.17
CA ALA A 21 -12.47 5.16 -6.59
C ALA A 21 -12.83 6.40 -5.75
N GLY A 22 -12.59 6.35 -4.43
CA GLY A 22 -12.80 7.47 -3.51
C GLY A 22 -12.02 8.72 -3.91
N GLY A 23 -10.77 8.56 -4.36
CA GLY A 23 -9.95 9.68 -4.86
C GLY A 23 -10.45 10.33 -6.15
N ARG A 24 -11.48 9.77 -6.80
CA ARG A 24 -12.10 10.32 -8.02
C ARG A 24 -13.46 10.97 -7.75
N LEU A 25 -13.98 10.87 -6.53
CA LEU A 25 -15.26 11.45 -6.15
C LEU A 25 -15.21 12.98 -6.22
N PRO A 26 -16.35 13.64 -6.56
CA PRO A 26 -16.41 15.09 -6.63
C PRO A 26 -16.17 15.73 -5.26
N LEU A 27 -15.47 16.86 -5.26
CA LEU A 27 -15.28 17.71 -4.07
C LEU A 27 -16.62 18.26 -3.56
N THR A 28 -16.64 18.76 -2.32
CA THR A 28 -17.87 19.20 -1.62
C THR A 28 -18.74 20.15 -2.42
N ASP A 29 -18.11 21.10 -3.13
CA ASP A 29 -18.82 22.14 -3.85
C ASP A 29 -19.51 21.57 -5.09
N VAL A 30 -18.76 20.79 -5.89
CA VAL A 30 -19.27 20.09 -7.09
C VAL A 30 -20.32 19.05 -6.71
N ARG A 31 -20.08 18.30 -5.63
CA ARG A 31 -21.04 17.32 -5.10
C ARG A 31 -22.36 18.01 -4.73
N SER A 32 -22.31 19.15 -4.05
CA SER A 32 -23.52 19.89 -3.67
C SER A 32 -24.30 20.41 -4.87
N ALA A 33 -23.61 20.78 -5.96
CA ALA A 33 -24.26 21.16 -7.21
C ALA A 33 -24.91 19.96 -7.89
N LEU A 34 -24.20 18.83 -8.01
CA LEU A 34 -24.73 17.58 -8.60
C LEU A 34 -25.94 17.04 -7.82
N SER A 35 -25.89 17.08 -6.48
CA SER A 35 -27.00 16.67 -5.62
C SER A 35 -28.25 17.56 -5.73
N ARG A 36 -28.12 18.80 -6.22
CA ARG A 36 -29.28 19.68 -6.50
C ARG A 36 -29.96 19.32 -7.81
N GLU A 37 -29.19 18.84 -8.78
CA GLU A 37 -29.71 18.43 -10.09
C GLU A 37 -30.34 17.04 -10.03
N GLU A 38 -29.68 16.10 -9.34
CA GLU A 38 -30.13 14.71 -9.20
C GLU A 38 -30.23 14.32 -7.71
N PRO A 39 -31.45 14.28 -7.13
CA PRO A 39 -31.63 14.01 -5.71
C PRO A 39 -31.26 12.57 -5.33
N THR A 40 -31.39 11.62 -6.26
CA THR A 40 -31.02 10.20 -6.10
C THR A 40 -29.55 10.03 -5.72
N LEU A 41 -28.65 10.87 -6.27
CA LEU A 41 -27.23 10.85 -5.90
C LEU A 41 -26.99 11.11 -4.41
N THR A 42 -27.86 11.89 -3.77
CA THR A 42 -27.74 12.19 -2.35
C THR A 42 -27.96 10.95 -1.49
N GLU A 43 -28.92 10.10 -1.88
CA GLU A 43 -29.23 8.84 -1.21
C GLU A 43 -28.05 7.85 -1.36
N GLU A 44 -27.54 7.70 -2.59
CA GLU A 44 -26.37 6.85 -2.90
C GLU A 44 -25.11 7.28 -2.11
N PHE A 45 -24.85 8.58 -2.02
CA PHE A 45 -23.73 9.09 -1.22
C PHE A 45 -23.92 8.85 0.28
N GLN A 46 -25.16 8.92 0.79
CA GLN A 46 -25.45 8.63 2.18
C GLN A 46 -25.28 7.14 2.48
N GLU A 47 -25.72 6.27 1.58
CA GLU A 47 -25.54 4.82 1.70
C GLU A 47 -24.06 4.44 1.68
N ALA A 48 -23.30 4.91 0.67
CA ALA A 48 -21.86 4.68 0.60
C ALA A 48 -21.12 5.20 1.84
N ARG A 49 -21.52 6.37 2.38
CA ARG A 49 -20.97 6.89 3.64
C ARG A 49 -21.30 5.99 4.82
N ALA A 50 -22.53 5.47 4.90
CA ALA A 50 -22.95 4.57 5.98
C ALA A 50 -22.15 3.26 5.95
N GLU A 51 -21.91 2.68 4.77
CA GLU A 51 -21.09 1.48 4.61
C GLU A 51 -19.62 1.70 5.03
N ILE A 52 -19.02 2.82 4.60
CA ILE A 52 -17.65 3.17 5.00
C ILE A 52 -17.58 3.39 6.51
N ALA A 53 -18.56 4.06 7.10
CA ALA A 53 -18.62 4.27 8.55
C ALA A 53 -18.75 2.94 9.31
N ALA A 54 -19.56 2.01 8.81
CA ALA A 54 -19.69 0.66 9.35
C ALA A 54 -18.37 -0.11 9.30
N LEU A 55 -17.70 -0.12 8.15
CA LEU A 55 -16.38 -0.76 7.98
C LEU A 55 -15.33 -0.18 8.94
N LEU A 56 -15.29 1.15 9.06
CA LEU A 56 -14.38 1.82 10.00
C LEU A 56 -14.69 1.47 11.45
N ALA A 57 -15.97 1.43 11.82
CA ALA A 57 -16.39 1.01 13.15
C ALA A 57 -15.93 -0.41 13.45
N ASP A 58 -16.05 -1.34 12.51
CA ASP A 58 -15.63 -2.73 12.69
C ASP A 58 -14.11 -2.88 12.81
N ALA A 59 -13.35 -2.15 11.99
CA ALA A 59 -11.89 -2.11 12.11
C ALA A 59 -11.45 -1.57 13.47
N LEU A 60 -12.11 -0.54 13.99
CA LEU A 60 -11.84 0.02 15.30
C LEU A 60 -12.25 -0.91 16.44
N ARG A 61 -13.37 -1.63 16.31
CA ARG A 61 -13.81 -2.67 17.27
C ARG A 61 -12.86 -3.86 17.30
N LEU A 62 -12.35 -4.29 16.15
CA LEU A 62 -11.33 -5.32 16.07
C LEU A 62 -10.06 -4.88 16.81
N ARG A 63 -9.57 -3.68 16.51
CA ARG A 63 -8.40 -3.11 17.20
C ARG A 63 -8.63 -3.00 18.71
N HIS A 64 -9.79 -2.49 19.13
CA HIS A 64 -10.17 -2.40 20.53
C HIS A 64 -10.14 -3.76 21.23
N SER A 65 -10.71 -4.79 20.60
CA SER A 65 -10.68 -6.17 21.10
C SER A 65 -9.25 -6.71 21.21
N LEU A 66 -8.41 -6.45 20.20
CA LEU A 66 -7.01 -6.87 20.23
C LEU A 66 -6.22 -6.19 21.35
N TYR A 67 -6.47 -4.92 21.63
CA TYR A 67 -5.89 -4.17 22.76
C TYR A 67 -6.39 -4.70 24.11
N ALA A 68 -7.68 -5.02 24.23
CA ALA A 68 -8.24 -5.59 25.44
C ALA A 68 -7.64 -6.98 25.75
N LEU A 69 -7.40 -7.79 24.72
CA LEU A 69 -6.74 -9.10 24.84
C LEU A 69 -5.25 -9.00 25.13
N ASN A 70 -4.58 -7.90 24.73
CA ASN A 70 -3.13 -7.72 24.87
C ASN A 70 -2.79 -6.37 25.52
N PRO A 71 -3.01 -6.19 26.84
CA PRO A 71 -2.81 -4.91 27.51
C PRO A 71 -1.38 -4.35 27.43
N SER A 72 -0.37 -5.21 27.29
CA SER A 72 1.05 -4.81 27.15
C SER A 72 1.34 -4.00 25.90
N VAL A 73 0.50 -4.13 24.85
CA VAL A 73 0.66 -3.46 23.57
C VAL A 73 0.32 -1.96 23.65
N VAL A 74 -0.40 -1.56 24.69
CA VAL A 74 -0.97 -0.21 24.83
C VAL A 74 -0.21 0.64 25.85
N GLY A 75 1.04 0.25 26.17
CA GLY A 75 1.92 1.03 27.05
C GLY A 75 1.49 1.09 28.53
N VAL A 76 0.55 0.24 28.96
CA VAL A 76 0.12 0.18 30.36
C VAL A 76 1.11 -0.72 31.12
N ALA A 77 2.09 -0.07 31.77
CA ALA A 77 3.22 -0.73 32.42
C ALA A 77 2.83 -1.78 33.48
N ASP A 78 1.65 -1.66 34.12
CA ASP A 78 1.15 -2.61 35.11
C ASP A 78 -0.38 -2.72 35.11
N ALA A 79 -0.96 -3.39 34.11
CA ALA A 79 -2.40 -3.66 34.01
C ALA A 79 -2.98 -4.47 35.20
N ALA A 80 -2.13 -5.01 36.08
CA ALA A 80 -2.55 -5.71 37.30
C ALA A 80 -2.98 -4.75 38.43
N THR A 81 -2.42 -3.55 38.50
CA THR A 81 -2.73 -2.56 39.54
C THR A 81 -4.10 -1.91 39.30
N PRO A 82 -4.81 -1.45 40.36
CA PRO A 82 -6.08 -0.74 40.18
C PRO A 82 -5.92 0.53 39.33
N ALA A 83 -4.81 1.26 39.47
CA ALA A 83 -4.49 2.42 38.64
C ALA A 83 -4.24 2.02 37.17
N GLY A 84 -3.49 0.95 36.92
CA GLY A 84 -3.25 0.44 35.57
C GLY A 84 -4.52 -0.08 34.89
N LYS A 85 -5.44 -0.71 35.64
CA LYS A 85 -6.76 -1.11 35.12
C LYS A 85 -7.61 0.09 34.70
N GLN A 86 -7.61 1.16 35.51
CA GLN A 86 -8.31 2.40 35.17
C GLN A 86 -7.69 3.07 33.93
N GLN A 87 -6.36 3.12 33.85
CA GLN A 87 -5.66 3.66 32.69
C GLN A 87 -5.95 2.85 31.42
N LEU A 88 -5.89 1.52 31.50
CA LEU A 88 -6.26 0.64 30.39
C LEU A 88 -7.70 0.88 29.95
N GLN A 89 -8.64 0.98 30.88
CA GLN A 89 -10.04 1.23 30.57
C GLN A 89 -10.23 2.60 29.89
N ALA A 90 -9.51 3.63 30.34
CA ALA A 90 -9.54 4.95 29.72
C ALA A 90 -8.98 4.91 28.29
N THR A 91 -7.86 4.21 28.07
CA THR A 91 -7.27 4.07 26.73
C THR A 91 -8.16 3.25 25.79
N LEU A 92 -8.78 2.18 26.29
CA LEU A 92 -9.75 1.39 25.55
C LEU A 92 -10.98 2.22 25.18
N ALA A 93 -11.49 3.06 26.09
CA ALA A 93 -12.59 3.97 25.80
C ALA A 93 -12.21 5.00 24.72
N ALA A 94 -11.00 5.56 24.77
CA ALA A 94 -10.51 6.51 23.77
C ALA A 94 -10.26 5.88 22.38
N SER A 95 -10.06 4.56 22.32
CA SER A 95 -9.81 3.84 21.06
C SER A 95 -11.05 3.66 20.17
N LEU A 96 -12.25 3.98 20.69
CA LEU A 96 -13.53 3.93 19.99
C LEU A 96 -14.14 5.34 19.88
N PRO A 97 -14.89 5.64 18.80
CA PRO A 97 -15.53 6.93 18.67
C PRO A 97 -16.70 7.08 19.65
N ALA A 98 -16.83 8.28 20.23
CA ALA A 98 -17.96 8.62 21.09
C ALA A 98 -19.28 8.54 20.31
N GLY A 99 -20.29 7.90 20.89
CA GLY A 99 -21.59 7.69 20.25
C GLY A 99 -21.67 6.47 19.33
N LEU A 100 -20.60 5.68 19.21
CA LEU A 100 -20.68 4.40 18.50
C LEU A 100 -21.56 3.43 19.30
N PRO A 101 -22.61 2.85 18.68
CA PRO A 101 -23.46 1.89 19.36
C PRO A 101 -22.65 0.67 19.79
N ALA A 102 -22.95 0.20 21.00
CA ALA A 102 -22.37 -1.03 21.53
C ALA A 102 -22.77 -2.19 20.61
N LEU A 103 -21.82 -3.10 20.36
CA LEU A 103 -22.10 -4.30 19.60
C LEU A 103 -23.10 -5.14 20.41
N VAL A 104 -24.37 -5.17 20.01
CA VAL A 104 -25.32 -6.11 20.57
C VAL A 104 -24.87 -7.49 20.09
N PRO A 105 -24.49 -8.42 20.99
CA PRO A 105 -24.12 -9.76 20.56
C PRO A 105 -25.32 -10.33 19.80
N ALA A 106 -25.07 -10.80 18.57
CA ALA A 106 -26.09 -11.49 17.80
C ALA A 106 -26.68 -12.58 18.69
N THR A 107 -27.94 -12.42 19.11
CA THR A 107 -28.64 -13.50 19.81
C THR A 107 -28.62 -14.69 18.86
N PRO A 108 -27.98 -15.81 19.24
CA PRO A 108 -28.04 -16.99 18.40
C PRO A 108 -29.51 -17.33 18.17
N PRO A 109 -29.94 -17.67 16.94
CA PRO A 109 -31.31 -18.08 16.71
C PRO A 109 -31.63 -19.23 17.68
N PRO A 110 -32.81 -19.23 18.33
CA PRO A 110 -33.15 -20.29 19.26
C PRO A 110 -33.12 -21.61 18.50
N SER A 111 -32.14 -22.45 18.83
CA SER A 111 -32.04 -23.81 18.32
C SER A 111 -33.33 -24.52 18.70
N LYS A 112 -34.25 -24.67 17.74
CA LYS A 112 -35.44 -25.49 17.87
C LYS A 112 -34.95 -26.92 18.08
N ARG A 113 -34.76 -27.33 19.34
CA ARG A 113 -34.72 -28.75 19.70
C ARG A 113 -36.10 -29.33 19.38
N ARG A 114 -36.31 -29.73 18.13
CA ARG A 114 -37.47 -30.53 17.74
C ARG A 114 -37.24 -31.90 18.40
N ARG A 115 -37.99 -32.15 19.47
CA ARG A 115 -38.07 -33.46 20.10
C ARG A 115 -38.68 -34.40 19.06
N VAL A 116 -37.85 -35.23 18.43
CA VAL A 116 -38.29 -36.24 17.46
C VAL A 116 -39.04 -37.31 18.25
N ALA A 117 -40.37 -37.35 18.09
CA ALA A 117 -41.14 -38.56 18.30
C ALA A 117 -41.01 -39.40 17.02
N ALA A 118 -40.80 -40.69 17.20
CA ALA A 118 -40.52 -41.66 16.16
C ALA A 118 -41.62 -41.73 15.10
N GLY A 119 -41.20 -41.82 13.83
CA GLY A 119 -42.05 -42.21 12.72
C GLY A 119 -41.90 -41.30 11.52
N GLU A 120 -41.48 -41.91 10.41
CA GLU A 120 -41.57 -41.46 9.02
C GLU A 120 -40.31 -40.77 8.45
N GLU A 121 -39.72 -41.51 7.52
CA GLU A 121 -38.62 -41.16 6.63
C GLU A 121 -39.18 -40.28 5.49
N GLU A 122 -38.63 -39.09 5.32
CA GLU A 122 -38.71 -38.36 4.06
C GLU A 122 -37.29 -37.89 3.71
N GLU A 123 -36.79 -38.42 2.59
CA GLU A 123 -35.61 -37.94 1.90
C GLU A 123 -35.97 -36.61 1.21
N GLU A 124 -35.33 -35.52 1.60
CA GLU A 124 -35.30 -34.29 0.80
C GLU A 124 -33.84 -33.94 0.48
N GLU A 125 -33.62 -33.69 -0.80
CA GLU A 125 -32.35 -33.43 -1.47
C GLU A 125 -31.68 -32.15 -0.91
N GLU A 126 -30.41 -32.22 -0.52
CA GLU A 126 -29.61 -31.04 -0.20
C GLU A 126 -29.26 -30.27 -1.49
N GLU A 127 -30.12 -29.33 -1.88
CA GLU A 127 -29.71 -28.22 -2.74
C GLU A 127 -28.93 -27.22 -1.87
N GLY A 128 -27.63 -27.09 -2.15
CA GLY A 128 -26.73 -26.15 -1.48
C GLY A 128 -27.13 -24.72 -1.79
N ASP A 129 -28.01 -24.15 -0.96
CA ASP A 129 -28.29 -22.74 -0.94
C ASP A 129 -27.17 -22.06 -0.13
N ASP A 130 -26.29 -21.33 -0.81
CA ASP A 130 -25.36 -20.35 -0.22
C ASP A 130 -26.21 -19.24 0.43
N ALA A 131 -26.83 -19.57 1.57
CA ALA A 131 -27.66 -18.69 2.34
C ALA A 131 -26.76 -17.60 2.95
N ASP A 132 -26.83 -16.45 2.30
CA ASP A 132 -26.60 -15.09 2.78
C ASP A 132 -26.44 -15.05 4.31
N VAL A 133 -25.17 -15.04 4.77
CA VAL A 133 -24.85 -14.87 6.18
C VAL A 133 -25.43 -13.53 6.60
N PRO A 134 -26.41 -13.48 7.53
CA PRO A 134 -27.08 -12.23 7.87
C PRO A 134 -26.06 -11.24 8.41
N VAL A 135 -25.79 -10.18 7.64
CA VAL A 135 -24.99 -9.05 8.07
C VAL A 135 -25.66 -8.47 9.32
N PRO A 136 -25.00 -8.44 10.50
CA PRO A 136 -25.67 -8.08 11.75
C PRO A 136 -26.22 -6.65 11.67
N VAL A 137 -27.49 -6.51 12.06
CA VAL A 137 -28.38 -5.33 11.95
C VAL A 137 -27.96 -4.15 12.85
N SER A 138 -26.66 -3.96 13.12
CA SER A 138 -26.11 -2.85 13.94
C SER A 138 -25.18 -1.91 13.15
N LEU A 139 -25.01 -2.13 11.85
CA LEU A 139 -23.97 -1.46 11.05
C LEU A 139 -24.37 -0.08 10.51
N ARG A 140 -25.67 0.16 10.26
CA ARG A 140 -26.16 1.44 9.70
C ARG A 140 -26.21 2.59 10.72
N ASP A 141 -26.29 2.31 12.02
CA ASP A 141 -26.32 3.34 13.07
C ASP A 141 -24.98 4.06 13.28
N ALA A 142 -23.89 3.49 12.76
CA ALA A 142 -22.56 4.11 12.75
C ALA A 142 -22.50 5.38 11.86
N ALA A 143 -23.46 5.56 10.95
CA ALA A 143 -23.57 6.72 10.06
C ALA A 143 -23.83 8.04 10.82
N GLY A 144 -24.44 7.98 12.00
CA GLY A 144 -24.71 9.13 12.85
C GLY A 144 -23.46 9.71 13.55
N VAL A 145 -22.35 8.97 13.55
CA VAL A 145 -21.09 9.41 14.18
C VAL A 145 -20.36 10.39 13.26
N GLU A 146 -19.92 11.51 13.84
CA GLU A 146 -19.12 12.51 13.13
C GLU A 146 -17.80 11.91 12.61
N SER A 147 -17.43 12.19 11.35
CA SER A 147 -16.16 11.72 10.77
C SER A 147 -14.94 12.09 11.62
N GLY A 148 -14.96 13.27 12.27
CA GLY A 148 -13.91 13.70 13.19
C GLY A 148 -13.76 12.82 14.43
N ALA A 149 -14.84 12.16 14.88
CA ALA A 149 -14.78 11.24 16.02
C ALA A 149 -14.02 9.95 15.67
N TYR A 150 -14.20 9.43 14.45
CA TYR A 150 -13.41 8.30 13.96
C TYR A 150 -11.92 8.66 13.89
N TRP A 151 -11.60 9.84 13.37
CA TRP A 151 -10.20 10.31 13.28
C TRP A 151 -9.54 10.41 14.66
N ARG A 152 -10.21 11.05 15.62
CA ARG A 152 -9.73 11.17 17.01
C ARG A 152 -9.51 9.79 17.66
N ALA A 153 -10.41 8.83 17.42
CA ALA A 153 -10.25 7.47 17.92
C ALA A 153 -9.06 6.74 17.27
N ILE A 154 -8.82 6.95 15.97
CA ILE A 154 -7.66 6.41 15.26
C ILE A 154 -6.37 6.93 15.88
N GLU A 155 -6.25 8.26 16.03
CA GLU A 155 -5.09 8.94 16.63
C GLU A 155 -4.83 8.46 18.06
N ALA A 156 -5.86 8.46 18.91
CA ALA A 156 -5.72 8.00 20.30
C ALA A 156 -5.20 6.55 20.38
N GLY A 157 -5.67 5.67 19.50
CA GLY A 157 -5.16 4.30 19.43
C GLY A 157 -3.73 4.22 18.90
N TRP A 158 -3.35 5.06 17.93
CA TRP A 158 -1.99 5.13 17.41
C TRP A 158 -1.00 5.60 18.48
N ASP A 159 -1.35 6.66 19.20
CA ASP A 159 -0.52 7.22 20.27
C ASP A 159 -0.34 6.22 21.41
N ALA A 160 -1.40 5.49 21.75
CA ALA A 160 -1.34 4.46 22.77
C ALA A 160 -0.47 3.25 22.38
N PHE A 161 -0.42 2.91 21.08
CA PHE A 161 0.40 1.82 20.55
C PHE A 161 1.85 2.23 20.25
N ALA A 162 2.11 3.53 20.05
CA ALA A 162 3.41 4.04 19.62
C ALA A 162 4.60 3.58 20.48
N PRO A 163 4.52 3.55 21.83
CA PRO A 163 5.65 3.10 22.66
C PRO A 163 6.03 1.65 22.39
N TYR A 164 5.05 0.75 22.35
CA TYR A 164 5.27 -0.67 22.08
C TYR A 164 5.80 -0.90 20.67
N ARG A 165 5.25 -0.19 19.68
CA ARG A 165 5.72 -0.25 18.28
C ARG A 165 7.20 0.14 18.19
N ASP A 166 7.56 1.30 18.74
CA ASP A 166 8.90 1.86 18.61
C ASP A 166 9.93 0.96 19.32
N GLU A 167 9.64 0.49 20.54
CA GLU A 167 10.49 -0.44 21.27
C GLU A 167 10.68 -1.77 20.51
N THR A 168 9.60 -2.33 19.98
CA THR A 168 9.64 -3.60 19.24
C THR A 168 10.47 -3.45 17.97
N VAL A 169 10.19 -2.42 17.16
CA VAL A 169 10.91 -2.17 15.91
C VAL A 169 12.40 -1.94 16.15
N ASP A 170 12.75 -1.16 17.17
CA ASP A 170 14.15 -0.88 17.50
C ASP A 170 14.87 -2.14 18.00
N THR A 171 14.21 -2.98 18.80
CA THR A 171 14.77 -4.25 19.28
C THR A 171 15.06 -5.22 18.13
N TRP A 172 14.12 -5.39 17.21
CA TRP A 172 14.32 -6.24 16.02
C TRP A 172 15.36 -5.66 15.05
N GLY A 173 15.39 -4.33 14.88
CA GLY A 173 16.41 -3.64 14.10
C GLY A 173 17.83 -3.86 14.64
N ARG A 174 18.00 -3.74 15.96
CA ARG A 174 19.27 -4.05 16.65
C ARG A 174 19.65 -5.52 16.46
N THR A 175 18.70 -6.43 16.70
CA THR A 175 18.92 -7.89 16.59
C THR A 175 19.40 -8.28 15.18
N LEU A 176 18.76 -7.73 14.14
CA LEU A 176 19.16 -7.97 12.75
C LEU A 176 20.57 -7.43 12.45
N THR A 177 20.90 -6.26 13.01
CA THR A 177 22.23 -5.64 12.85
C THR A 177 23.32 -6.49 13.53
N TYR A 178 23.03 -7.08 14.69
CA TYR A 178 23.98 -7.95 15.40
C TYR A 178 24.09 -9.36 14.79
N ALA A 179 23.01 -9.89 14.19
CA ALA A 179 23.00 -11.20 13.55
C ALA A 179 23.69 -11.21 12.17
N GLY A 180 23.70 -10.07 11.46
CA GLY A 180 24.44 -9.91 10.21
C GLY A 180 25.90 -9.58 10.46
N GLY A 181 26.82 -10.55 10.39
CA GLY A 181 28.26 -10.27 10.46
C GLY A 181 28.72 -9.37 9.30
N LEU A 182 28.82 -8.05 9.51
CA LEU A 182 29.18 -7.08 8.47
C LEU A 182 30.68 -6.73 8.47
N THR A 183 31.23 -6.60 7.26
CA THR A 183 32.64 -6.22 7.00
C THR A 183 32.86 -4.70 7.10
N GLN A 184 34.11 -4.28 7.31
CA GLN A 184 34.53 -2.90 7.65
C GLN A 184 34.10 -1.79 6.66
N LYS A 185 33.79 -2.11 5.39
CA LYS A 185 33.25 -1.15 4.40
C LYS A 185 31.75 -0.89 4.57
N GLN A 186 31.00 -1.85 5.12
CA GLN A 186 29.59 -1.65 5.46
C GLN A 186 29.45 -0.90 6.80
N ALA A 187 30.44 -1.02 7.69
CA ALA A 187 30.50 -0.32 8.98
C ALA A 187 30.53 1.22 8.88
N VAL A 188 31.15 1.79 7.84
CA VAL A 188 31.16 3.26 7.63
C VAL A 188 29.81 3.77 7.12
N LYS A 189 29.09 2.97 6.31
CA LYS A 189 27.71 3.25 5.89
C LYS A 189 26.72 3.08 7.07
N LEU A 190 27.08 2.25 8.05
CA LEU A 190 26.35 2.02 9.30
C LEU A 190 26.51 3.14 10.36
N ARG A 191 27.34 4.18 10.18
CA ARG A 191 27.38 5.31 11.14
C ARG A 191 26.05 6.08 11.22
N VAL A 192 25.28 6.10 10.12
CA VAL A 192 23.88 6.58 10.08
C VAL A 192 22.90 5.53 10.65
N MET A 193 23.33 4.27 10.79
CA MET A 193 22.52 3.11 11.24
C MET A 193 22.72 2.76 12.73
N ASN A 194 23.53 3.52 13.48
CA ASN A 194 23.61 3.42 14.95
C ASN A 194 22.47 4.16 15.66
N ALA A 195 21.61 4.87 14.91
CA ALA A 195 20.39 5.44 15.45
C ALA A 195 19.25 4.42 15.35
N ASP A 196 18.44 4.38 16.40
CA ASP A 196 17.20 3.60 16.45
C ASP A 196 16.32 3.89 15.22
N ILE A 197 15.61 2.87 14.73
CA ILE A 197 14.76 2.99 13.53
C ILE A 197 13.68 4.04 13.78
N SER A 198 13.12 4.05 15.00
CA SER A 198 12.17 5.09 15.46
C SER A 198 12.71 6.51 15.26
N LYS A 199 13.98 6.76 15.62
CA LYS A 199 14.66 8.05 15.43
C LYS A 199 14.90 8.37 13.96
N GLN A 200 15.25 7.38 13.15
CA GLN A 200 15.41 7.58 11.71
C GLN A 200 14.07 7.98 11.06
N VAL A 201 12.97 7.30 11.44
CA VAL A 201 11.62 7.65 10.99
C VAL A 201 11.26 9.06 11.45
N SER A 202 11.49 9.42 12.71
CA SER A 202 11.25 10.77 13.23
C SER A 202 11.99 11.85 12.45
N ASN A 203 13.27 11.62 12.13
CA ASN A 203 14.06 12.55 11.31
C ASN A 203 13.52 12.69 9.88
N ILE A 204 13.03 11.60 9.28
CA ILE A 204 12.38 11.65 7.96
C ILE A 204 11.06 12.42 8.06
N MET A 205 10.29 12.22 9.14
CA MET A 205 9.02 12.89 9.38
C MET A 205 9.16 14.39 9.68
N ALA A 206 10.36 14.87 10.00
CA ALA A 206 10.63 16.30 10.17
C ALA A 206 10.38 17.10 8.88
N ASP A 207 10.63 16.50 7.71
CA ASP A 207 10.35 17.10 6.39
C ASP A 207 8.95 16.70 5.88
N ARG A 208 7.92 17.19 6.59
CA ARG A 208 6.52 16.84 6.30
C ARG A 208 6.08 17.25 4.90
N GLU A 209 6.50 18.42 4.42
CA GLU A 209 6.07 18.95 3.12
C GLU A 209 6.54 18.06 1.97
N ARG A 210 7.80 17.62 2.02
CA ARG A 210 8.34 16.69 1.03
C ARG A 210 7.62 15.36 1.05
N LEU A 211 7.26 14.86 2.24
CA LEU A 211 6.49 13.61 2.37
C LEU A 211 5.10 13.75 1.77
N LEU A 212 4.39 14.83 2.07
CA LEU A 212 3.07 15.12 1.49
C LEU A 212 3.14 15.21 -0.03
N ALA A 213 4.14 15.89 -0.58
CA ALA A 213 4.34 16.00 -2.02
C ALA A 213 4.61 14.64 -2.69
N ARG A 214 5.27 13.70 -1.97
CA ARG A 214 5.52 12.34 -2.48
C ARG A 214 4.26 11.46 -2.46
N THR A 215 3.40 11.64 -1.47
CA THR A 215 2.17 10.85 -1.28
C THR A 215 0.97 11.42 -2.02
N ARG A 216 1.12 12.53 -2.74
CA ARG A 216 0.06 13.12 -3.57
C ARG A 216 0.31 12.74 -5.03
N PRO A 217 -0.69 12.21 -5.74
CA PRO A 217 -0.57 12.03 -7.17
C PRO A 217 -0.45 13.40 -7.84
N LYS A 218 0.28 13.45 -8.96
CA LYS A 218 0.30 14.66 -9.78
C LYS A 218 -1.13 14.98 -10.21
N ALA A 219 -1.51 16.26 -10.16
CA ALA A 219 -2.84 16.73 -10.54
C ALA A 219 -3.29 16.22 -11.93
N GLU A 220 -2.33 16.04 -12.83
CA GLU A 220 -2.57 15.45 -14.15
C GLU A 220 -3.07 13.99 -14.08
N ALA A 221 -2.56 13.17 -13.16
CA ALA A 221 -2.92 11.77 -13.07
C ALA A 221 -4.30 11.53 -12.43
N VAL A 222 -4.88 12.54 -11.78
CA VAL A 222 -6.18 12.44 -11.10
C VAL A 222 -7.30 12.95 -12.01
N ALA A 223 -8.23 12.06 -12.35
CA ALA A 223 -9.47 12.41 -13.00
C ALA A 223 -10.61 12.44 -11.97
N VAL A 224 -10.82 13.61 -11.37
CA VAL A 224 -11.94 13.89 -10.46
C VAL A 224 -13.22 14.07 -11.28
N LEU A 225 -14.30 13.39 -10.89
CA LEU A 225 -15.60 13.49 -11.53
C LEU A 225 -16.17 14.92 -11.41
N GLY A 226 -16.68 15.46 -12.52
CA GLY A 226 -17.38 16.75 -12.53
C GLY A 226 -16.48 17.99 -12.42
N GLN A 227 -15.14 17.84 -12.41
CA GLN A 227 -14.22 18.97 -12.35
C GLN A 227 -13.28 18.99 -13.55
N ALA A 228 -13.06 20.17 -14.14
CA ALA A 228 -12.00 20.37 -15.12
C ALA A 228 -10.64 20.09 -14.45
N ARG A 229 -9.69 19.53 -15.21
CA ARG A 229 -8.35 19.20 -14.73
C ARG A 229 -7.69 20.46 -14.16
N SER A 230 -7.64 20.55 -12.83
CA SER A 230 -7.12 21.69 -12.08
C SER A 230 -5.82 21.30 -11.41
N GLU A 231 -4.88 22.23 -11.30
CA GLU A 231 -3.58 22.03 -10.64
C GLU A 231 -3.72 21.62 -9.16
N GLN A 232 -4.86 21.89 -8.53
CA GLN A 232 -5.14 21.57 -7.12
C GLN A 232 -5.86 20.22 -6.92
N ALA A 233 -6.26 19.53 -7.99
CA ALA A 233 -7.03 18.28 -7.88
C ALA A 233 -6.27 17.16 -7.13
N GLY A 234 -4.94 17.19 -7.13
CA GLY A 234 -4.10 16.21 -6.44
C GLY A 234 -3.92 16.44 -4.93
N ASP A 235 -4.29 17.62 -4.40
CA ASP A 235 -3.96 17.97 -3.01
C ASP A 235 -4.79 17.22 -1.97
N HIS A 236 -5.98 16.76 -2.36
CA HIS A 236 -6.92 16.04 -1.51
C HIS A 236 -6.85 14.52 -1.69
N VAL A 237 -6.00 14.02 -2.58
CA VAL A 237 -5.87 12.59 -2.89
C VAL A 237 -4.58 12.04 -2.30
N PHE A 238 -4.71 10.93 -1.58
CA PHE A 238 -3.57 10.19 -1.04
C PHE A 238 -3.25 9.01 -1.95
N ASP A 239 -2.00 8.91 -2.40
CA ASP A 239 -1.45 7.85 -3.23
C ASP A 239 -0.39 7.06 -2.44
N ASP A 240 -0.74 5.82 -2.09
CA ASP A 240 0.14 4.86 -1.43
C ASP A 240 0.57 3.70 -2.34
N SER A 241 0.51 3.90 -3.66
CA SER A 241 0.80 2.85 -4.67
C SER A 241 2.11 2.12 -4.44
N ASP A 242 3.17 2.82 -4.04
CA ASP A 242 4.48 2.21 -3.76
C ASP A 242 4.42 1.25 -2.56
N PHE A 243 3.70 1.65 -1.51
CA PHE A 243 3.50 0.81 -0.32
C PHE A 243 2.58 -0.37 -0.63
N TYR A 244 1.49 -0.13 -1.35
CA TYR A 244 0.60 -1.18 -1.84
C TYR A 244 1.34 -2.24 -2.67
N GLN A 245 2.27 -1.84 -3.54
CA GLN A 245 3.07 -2.79 -4.32
C GLN A 245 3.97 -3.68 -3.47
N VAL A 246 4.49 -3.16 -2.34
CA VAL A 246 5.27 -3.97 -1.39
C VAL A 246 4.37 -5.02 -0.75
N LEU A 247 3.22 -4.60 -0.22
CA LEU A 247 2.23 -5.50 0.39
C LEU A 247 1.70 -6.54 -0.60
N LEU A 248 1.49 -6.15 -1.86
CA LEU A 248 1.01 -7.07 -2.89
C LEU A 248 2.05 -8.15 -3.24
N ARG A 249 3.33 -7.77 -3.31
CA ARG A 249 4.41 -8.75 -3.53
C ARG A 249 4.52 -9.71 -2.37
N GLU A 250 4.40 -9.20 -1.15
CA GLU A 250 4.39 -10.02 0.07
C GLU A 250 3.21 -11.00 0.06
N PHE A 251 2.00 -10.52 -0.23
CA PHE A 251 0.79 -11.34 -0.35
C PHE A 251 0.99 -12.46 -1.37
N VAL A 252 1.46 -12.13 -2.58
CA VAL A 252 1.73 -13.13 -3.63
C VAL A 252 2.83 -14.11 -3.20
N SER A 253 3.85 -13.67 -2.47
CA SER A 253 4.92 -14.55 -2.00
C SER A 253 4.41 -15.55 -0.96
N ILE A 254 3.55 -15.11 -0.03
CA ILE A 254 2.93 -15.97 0.99
C ILE A 254 1.96 -16.95 0.32
N SER A 255 1.13 -16.48 -0.61
CA SER A 255 0.22 -17.35 -1.37
C SER A 255 0.97 -18.33 -2.29
N ALA A 256 2.15 -17.98 -2.80
CA ALA A 256 2.95 -18.87 -3.64
C ALA A 256 3.67 -19.95 -2.83
N SER A 257 4.04 -19.68 -1.57
CA SER A 257 4.56 -20.71 -0.65
C SER A 257 3.47 -21.67 -0.16
N SER A 258 2.21 -21.23 -0.16
CA SER A 258 1.04 -22.03 0.19
C SER A 258 0.36 -22.57 -1.07
N ALA A 259 0.95 -23.57 -1.72
CA ALA A 259 0.41 -24.14 -2.95
C ALA A 259 -0.94 -24.87 -2.74
N ALA A 260 -2.05 -24.12 -2.77
CA ALA A 260 -3.38 -24.55 -3.21
C ALA A 260 -4.32 -23.33 -3.37
N THR A 261 -5.11 -23.34 -4.46
CA THR A 261 -6.30 -22.51 -4.72
C THR A 261 -6.15 -21.23 -5.55
N GLN A 262 -6.22 -21.42 -6.88
CA GLN A 262 -7.19 -20.88 -7.86
C GLN A 262 -7.93 -19.52 -7.68
N ALA A 263 -7.63 -18.66 -6.70
CA ALA A 263 -8.22 -17.30 -6.61
C ALA A 263 -7.31 -16.17 -7.14
N ALA A 264 -6.13 -16.49 -7.66
CA ALA A 264 -5.13 -15.51 -8.12
C ALA A 264 -5.34 -15.01 -9.57
N GLY A 265 -6.56 -15.09 -10.11
CA GLY A 265 -6.89 -14.65 -11.47
C GLY A 265 -6.89 -13.12 -11.65
N GLY A 266 -7.22 -12.37 -10.59
CA GLY A 266 -7.41 -10.91 -10.66
C GLY A 266 -6.19 -10.05 -10.29
N ILE A 267 -5.13 -10.63 -9.70
CA ILE A 267 -4.08 -9.85 -9.01
C ILE A 267 -2.87 -9.50 -9.92
N ARG A 268 -2.68 -10.21 -11.04
CA ARG A 268 -1.53 -10.01 -11.94
C ARG A 268 -1.61 -8.73 -12.80
N SER A 269 -2.72 -7.99 -12.78
CA SER A 269 -2.98 -6.84 -13.65
C SER A 269 -2.43 -5.50 -13.15
N TYR A 270 -2.02 -5.38 -11.87
CA TYR A 270 -1.65 -4.08 -11.29
C TYR A 270 -0.17 -3.69 -11.46
N ALA A 271 0.69 -4.62 -11.86
CA ALA A 271 2.08 -4.31 -12.17
C ALA A 271 2.20 -3.85 -13.62
N SER A 272 1.72 -2.64 -13.92
CA SER A 272 2.11 -2.00 -15.18
C SER A 272 3.63 -1.76 -15.12
N LYS A 273 4.39 -2.59 -15.86
CA LYS A 273 5.82 -2.33 -16.05
C LYS A 273 5.91 -1.00 -16.76
N LYS A 274 6.27 0.06 -16.04
CA LYS A 274 6.68 1.34 -16.61
C LYS A 274 7.82 1.03 -17.56
N ARG A 275 7.52 0.94 -18.86
CA ARG A 275 8.55 0.75 -19.89
C ARG A 275 9.39 2.02 -19.84
N GLU A 276 10.66 1.85 -19.48
CA GLU A 276 11.65 2.91 -19.59
C GLU A 276 11.58 3.49 -21.00
N GLY A 277 11.57 4.82 -21.11
CA GLY A 277 11.36 5.51 -22.38
C GLY A 277 12.41 5.08 -23.39
N VAL A 278 12.03 4.21 -24.32
CA VAL A 278 12.90 3.74 -25.38
C VAL A 278 13.14 4.91 -26.32
N ASP A 279 14.40 5.36 -26.45
CA ASP A 279 14.78 6.38 -27.43
C ASP A 279 14.46 5.87 -28.85
N HIS A 280 13.30 6.28 -29.37
CA HIS A 280 12.80 5.87 -30.67
C HIS A 280 13.69 6.36 -31.83
N ARG A 281 14.49 7.42 -31.62
CA ARG A 281 15.45 7.93 -32.62
C ARG A 281 16.73 7.10 -32.63
N ALA A 282 17.07 6.46 -31.51
CA ALA A 282 18.13 5.46 -31.44
C ALA A 282 17.71 4.07 -31.96
N SER A 283 16.42 3.86 -32.26
CA SER A 283 15.94 2.64 -32.91
C SER A 283 16.23 2.68 -34.42
N LYS A 284 16.59 1.53 -35.01
CA LYS A 284 16.95 1.37 -36.44
C LYS A 284 18.23 2.10 -36.90
N GLY A 285 19.21 2.26 -36.02
CA GLY A 285 20.59 2.64 -36.43
C GLY A 285 20.77 4.10 -36.87
N ARG A 286 19.80 4.99 -36.63
CA ARG A 286 19.88 6.42 -37.00
C ARG A 286 20.82 7.24 -36.10
N LYS A 287 21.32 6.64 -35.01
CA LYS A 287 22.29 7.23 -34.09
C LYS A 287 23.44 6.24 -33.89
N LEU A 288 24.67 6.71 -34.08
CA LEU A 288 25.86 5.90 -33.84
C LEU A 288 25.96 5.55 -32.36
N LYS A 289 26.11 4.26 -32.06
CA LYS A 289 26.33 3.74 -30.71
C LYS A 289 27.74 3.16 -30.65
N TYR A 290 28.55 3.67 -29.75
CA TYR A 290 29.90 3.16 -29.49
C TYR A 290 29.83 1.95 -28.57
N VAL A 291 29.31 0.84 -29.10
CA VAL A 291 29.23 -0.45 -28.39
C VAL A 291 30.02 -1.47 -29.19
N THR A 292 30.90 -2.20 -28.52
CA THR A 292 31.71 -3.25 -29.14
C THR A 292 30.82 -4.39 -29.60
N HIS A 293 30.89 -4.75 -30.89
CA HIS A 293 30.17 -5.90 -31.44
C HIS A 293 31.06 -7.16 -31.34
N PRO A 294 30.74 -8.15 -30.48
CA PRO A 294 31.63 -9.30 -30.24
C PRO A 294 31.99 -10.10 -31.49
N LYS A 295 31.07 -10.21 -32.46
CA LYS A 295 31.28 -10.91 -33.73
C LYS A 295 32.24 -10.20 -34.69
N LEU A 296 32.45 -8.89 -34.50
CA LEU A 296 33.33 -8.06 -35.33
C LEU A 296 34.70 -7.84 -34.70
N VAL A 297 34.87 -8.21 -33.42
CA VAL A 297 36.17 -8.18 -32.75
C VAL A 297 37.07 -9.22 -33.44
N ASN A 298 38.29 -8.81 -33.78
CA ASN A 298 39.28 -9.64 -34.49
C ASN A 298 38.84 -10.12 -35.88
N PHE A 299 37.92 -9.42 -36.55
CA PHE A 299 37.43 -9.83 -37.87
C PHE A 299 38.54 -9.83 -38.94
N VAL A 300 39.47 -8.86 -38.89
CA VAL A 300 40.62 -8.76 -39.80
C VAL A 300 41.85 -8.29 -39.03
N ALA A 301 42.99 -8.95 -39.25
CA ALA A 301 44.27 -8.49 -38.74
C ALA A 301 44.78 -7.30 -39.57
N PRO A 302 45.33 -6.24 -38.94
CA PRO A 302 45.85 -5.10 -39.68
C PRO A 302 46.99 -5.56 -40.59
N ARG A 303 46.85 -5.30 -41.90
CA ARG A 303 47.91 -5.51 -42.88
C ARG A 303 48.51 -4.15 -43.19
N PRO A 304 49.81 -3.91 -42.90
CA PRO A 304 50.44 -2.67 -43.31
C PRO A 304 50.36 -2.58 -44.83
N TYR A 305 49.94 -1.43 -45.33
CA TYR A 305 49.98 -1.16 -46.75
C TYR A 305 51.45 -1.08 -47.17
N VAL A 306 51.87 -1.98 -48.05
CA VAL A 306 53.21 -1.95 -48.65
C VAL A 306 53.11 -1.08 -49.88
N VAL A 307 53.75 0.08 -49.83
CA VAL A 307 53.81 1.00 -50.97
C VAL A 307 54.58 0.29 -52.11
N PRO A 308 53.98 0.15 -53.31
CA PRO A 308 54.68 -0.40 -54.45
C PRO A 308 55.98 0.37 -54.76
N PRO A 309 57.08 -0.29 -55.16
CA PRO A 309 58.39 0.37 -55.35
C PRO A 309 58.38 1.51 -56.38
N ASP A 310 57.48 1.44 -57.34
CA ASP A 310 57.21 2.43 -58.40
C ASP A 310 56.42 3.66 -57.89
N MET A 311 55.90 3.60 -56.67
CA MET A 311 55.18 4.69 -55.99
C MET A 311 55.85 5.14 -54.68
N SER A 312 57.17 4.99 -54.55
CA SER A 312 57.92 5.46 -53.37
C SER A 312 58.06 7.00 -53.35
N TYR A 313 56.94 7.69 -53.19
CA TYR A 313 56.91 9.12 -52.89
C TYR A 313 56.84 9.30 -51.37
N ASP A 314 57.45 10.36 -50.87
CA ASP A 314 57.25 10.79 -49.49
C ASP A 314 55.83 11.37 -49.35
N LEU A 315 54.88 10.52 -48.93
CA LEU A 315 53.47 10.86 -48.82
C LEU A 315 53.24 12.10 -47.96
N ASP A 316 54.02 12.27 -46.89
CA ASP A 316 53.85 13.38 -45.95
C ASP A 316 54.18 14.72 -46.63
N THR A 317 55.23 14.75 -47.44
CA THR A 317 55.60 15.93 -48.25
C THR A 317 54.56 16.21 -49.33
N VAL A 318 54.05 15.19 -50.01
CA VAL A 318 53.01 15.34 -51.03
C VAL A 318 51.72 15.89 -50.40
N VAL A 319 51.25 15.31 -49.30
CA VAL A 319 50.06 15.77 -48.56
C VAL A 319 50.25 17.19 -48.02
N ALA A 320 51.44 17.53 -47.53
CA ALA A 320 51.74 18.87 -47.04
C ALA A 320 51.75 19.93 -48.16
N SER A 321 52.10 19.54 -49.38
CA SER A 321 52.13 20.41 -50.57
C SER A 321 50.79 20.50 -51.32
N LEU A 322 49.84 19.61 -51.03
CA LEU A 322 48.65 19.35 -51.85
C LEU A 322 47.74 20.57 -52.07
N PHE A 323 47.83 21.57 -51.19
CA PHE A 323 47.08 22.83 -51.29
C PHE A 323 47.95 24.08 -51.04
N LYS A 324 49.28 23.97 -51.12
CA LYS A 324 50.23 25.08 -50.82
C LYS A 324 50.86 25.72 -52.06
N SER A 325 50.14 25.79 -53.19
CA SER A 325 50.51 26.66 -54.31
C SER A 325 49.59 27.87 -54.38
N ALA A 326 50.01 28.94 -53.71
CA ALA A 326 49.72 30.33 -54.07
C ALA A 326 50.92 31.17 -53.67
#